data_AF-A0A7Y6PMU9-F1
#
_entry.id   AF-A0A7Y6PMU9-F1
#
_cell.length_a   1.000
_cell.length_b   1.000
_cell.length_c   1.000
_cell.angle_alpha   90.00
_cell.angle_beta   90.00
_cell.angle_gamma   90.00
#
_symmetry.space_group_name_H-M   'P 1'
#
loop_
_entity.id
_entity.type
_entity.pdbx_description
1 polymer ?
#
loop_
_entity_poly.entity_id
_entity_poly.type
_entity_poly.pdbx_seq_one_letter_code
_entity_poly.pdbx_strand_id
1 'polypeptide(L)'
;MARWLAIVLVSLAVASCSRASNEGEAKKWQESPPPKDVSVPAGLSIAVTVDGADQPSITSTSLSATKPDYVDTEHRAWKIATLVAAASSGATVEASSPNGVSVKFATPTPEGLEPVLFLTRRGEVIVAALDPKDPFPRYHGQGSRLKRPGDTMPRVAPVTRLSITHGAP
;
A
#
# COMPACT_ATOMS: atom_id res chain seq x y z
N MET A 1 -11.38 47.36 -64.78
CA MET A 1 -11.83 46.14 -65.49
C MET A 1 -11.06 44.96 -64.89
N ALA A 2 -11.53 44.45 -63.75
CA ALA A 2 -12.52 43.38 -63.66
C ALA A 2 -11.89 42.01 -63.95
N ARG A 3 -11.48 41.33 -62.86
CA ARG A 3 -11.46 39.86 -62.62
C ARG A 3 -10.63 39.59 -61.36
N TRP A 4 -11.15 39.91 -60.16
CA TRP A 4 -11.94 39.00 -59.31
C TRP A 4 -11.14 37.75 -58.92
N LEU A 5 -10.61 37.72 -57.68
CA LEU A 5 -11.24 37.06 -56.52
C LEU A 5 -11.47 35.56 -56.78
N ALA A 6 -10.54 34.70 -56.34
CA ALA A 6 -10.82 33.34 -55.85
C ALA A 6 -9.53 32.51 -55.65
N ILE A 7 -8.60 32.90 -54.77
CA ILE A 7 -7.64 31.92 -54.20
C ILE A 7 -7.40 32.26 -52.72
N VAL A 8 -8.47 32.27 -51.95
CA VAL A 8 -8.48 32.07 -50.49
C VAL A 8 -9.31 30.81 -50.31
N LEU A 9 -8.71 29.61 -50.21
CA LEU A 9 -9.31 28.39 -49.60
C LEU A 9 -8.62 27.02 -49.85
N VAL A 10 -7.33 26.90 -50.17
CA VAL A 10 -6.74 25.54 -50.42
C VAL A 10 -5.37 25.28 -49.76
N SER A 11 -5.18 25.75 -48.52
CA SER A 11 -3.94 25.46 -47.77
C SER A 11 -4.17 25.00 -46.32
N LEU A 12 -5.36 24.46 -46.04
CA LEU A 12 -5.73 23.89 -44.75
C LEU A 12 -5.99 22.38 -44.85
N ALA A 13 -5.02 21.60 -45.34
CA ALA A 13 -5.14 20.14 -45.38
C ALA A 13 -3.79 19.40 -45.36
N VAL A 14 -2.75 19.95 -44.71
CA VAL A 14 -1.65 19.09 -44.23
C VAL A 14 -2.12 18.48 -42.93
N ALA A 15 -3.04 17.52 -43.06
CA ALA A 15 -3.42 16.61 -42.01
C ALA A 15 -2.16 15.88 -41.58
N SER A 16 -1.71 16.23 -40.37
CA SER A 16 -0.71 15.53 -39.57
C SER A 16 -1.16 14.08 -39.37
N CYS A 17 -0.88 13.22 -40.33
CA CYS A 17 -0.83 11.78 -40.11
C CYS A 17 0.58 11.45 -39.60
N SER A 18 0.85 11.85 -38.36
CA SER A 18 1.90 11.22 -37.57
C SER A 18 1.47 9.77 -37.37
N ARG A 19 1.89 8.90 -38.29
CA ARG A 19 1.74 7.45 -38.20
C ARG A 19 2.48 7.02 -36.94
N ALA A 20 1.73 6.86 -35.85
CA ALA A 20 2.18 6.27 -34.60
C ALA A 20 2.54 4.80 -34.88
N SER A 21 3.77 4.58 -35.33
CA SER A 21 4.38 3.27 -35.46
C SER A 21 5.42 3.15 -34.35
N ASN A 22 4.96 2.84 -33.14
CA ASN A 22 5.75 2.17 -32.10
C ASN A 22 4.86 1.80 -30.90
N GLU A 23 3.86 0.94 -31.12
CA GLU A 23 3.09 0.31 -30.04
C GLU A 23 3.57 -1.13 -29.72
N GLY A 24 4.72 -1.55 -30.25
CA GLY A 24 5.24 -2.90 -30.10
C GLY A 24 6.03 -3.17 -28.82
N GLU A 25 6.64 -2.15 -28.20
CA GLU A 25 7.63 -2.38 -27.13
C GLU A 25 7.11 -2.12 -25.70
N ALA A 26 5.91 -1.57 -25.52
CA ALA A 26 5.38 -1.19 -24.21
C ALA A 26 4.62 -2.31 -23.45
N LYS A 27 4.64 -3.56 -23.96
CA LYS A 27 4.09 -4.74 -23.26
C LYS A 27 5.20 -5.70 -22.83
N LYS A 28 6.28 -5.20 -22.22
CA LYS A 28 7.07 -6.04 -21.31
C LYS A 28 6.26 -6.24 -20.04
N TRP A 29 5.38 -7.24 -20.06
CA TRP A 29 4.87 -7.84 -18.85
C TRP A 29 6.09 -8.25 -18.02
N GLN A 30 6.28 -7.61 -16.87
CA GLN A 30 7.19 -8.15 -15.86
C GLN A 30 6.52 -9.40 -15.26
N GLU A 31 6.58 -10.50 -15.99
CA GLU A 31 6.16 -11.83 -15.54
C GLU A 31 7.39 -12.61 -15.06
N SER A 32 8.13 -12.02 -14.12
CA SER A 32 8.77 -12.89 -13.15
C SER A 32 7.68 -13.22 -12.13
N PRO A 33 7.28 -14.51 -12.00
CA PRO A 33 6.35 -14.89 -10.95
C PRO A 33 6.89 -14.39 -9.60
N PRO A 34 6.02 -13.96 -8.67
CA PRO A 34 6.47 -13.54 -7.35
C PRO A 34 7.41 -14.61 -6.77
N PRO A 35 8.50 -14.22 -6.11
CA PRO A 35 9.38 -15.16 -5.43
C PRO A 35 8.54 -16.07 -4.53
N LYS A 36 8.74 -17.39 -4.65
CA LYS A 36 7.99 -18.39 -3.87
C LYS A 36 8.23 -18.23 -2.36
N ASP A 37 9.41 -17.74 -2.01
CA ASP A 37 9.81 -17.44 -0.64
C ASP A 37 10.01 -15.94 -0.49
N VAL A 38 9.00 -15.26 0.03
CA VAL A 38 9.13 -13.88 0.47
C VAL A 38 9.87 -13.90 1.79
N SER A 39 10.80 -12.98 2.03
CA SER A 39 11.46 -12.81 3.33
C SER A 39 11.18 -11.42 3.88
N VAL A 40 11.25 -11.28 5.20
CA VAL A 40 11.25 -9.94 5.82
C VAL A 40 12.47 -9.16 5.31
N PRO A 41 12.32 -7.89 4.88
CA PRO A 41 13.45 -7.09 4.41
C PRO A 41 14.55 -6.98 5.47
N ALA A 42 15.80 -7.32 5.11
CA ALA A 42 16.90 -7.40 6.08
C ALA A 42 17.17 -6.06 6.81
N GLY A 43 16.97 -4.92 6.13
CA GLY A 43 17.13 -3.58 6.68
C GLY A 43 15.88 -2.99 7.35
N LEU A 44 14.82 -3.79 7.57
CA LEU A 44 13.62 -3.29 8.22
C LEU A 44 13.92 -2.78 9.63
N SER A 45 13.56 -1.52 9.90
CA SER A 45 13.58 -0.91 11.21
C SER A 45 12.45 0.12 11.30
N ILE A 46 11.47 -0.15 12.15
CA ILE A 46 10.31 0.72 12.38
C ILE A 46 10.43 1.25 13.81
N ALA A 47 10.59 2.56 13.93
CA ALA A 47 10.63 3.22 15.24
C ALA A 47 9.26 3.10 15.92
N VAL A 48 9.24 2.82 17.22
CA VAL A 48 8.01 2.69 18.00
C VAL A 48 8.03 3.70 19.14
N THR A 49 6.95 4.46 19.28
CA THR A 49 6.70 5.32 20.43
C THR A 49 5.37 4.94 21.08
N VAL A 50 5.33 4.89 22.41
CA VAL A 50 4.12 4.64 23.20
C VAL A 50 3.94 5.82 24.15
N ASP A 51 2.84 6.54 24.01
CA ASP A 51 2.52 7.74 24.80
C ASP A 51 3.67 8.76 24.84
N GLY A 52 4.37 8.91 23.71
CA GLY A 52 5.52 9.79 23.55
C GLY A 52 6.85 9.22 24.05
N ALA A 53 6.87 8.06 24.70
CA ALA A 53 8.09 7.38 25.13
C ALA A 53 8.62 6.43 24.04
N ASP A 54 9.92 6.48 23.77
CA ASP A 54 10.56 5.57 22.82
C ASP A 54 10.51 4.12 23.32
N GLN A 55 10.23 3.20 22.41
CA GLN A 55 10.24 1.75 22.62
C GLN A 55 11.25 1.08 21.67
N PRO A 56 11.63 -0.18 21.93
CA PRO A 56 12.42 -0.95 20.99
C PRO A 56 11.77 -0.97 19.60
N SER A 57 12.56 -0.64 18.57
CA SER A 57 12.11 -0.67 17.18
C SER A 57 11.71 -2.09 16.75
N ILE A 58 10.70 -2.19 15.88
CA ILE A 58 10.39 -3.44 15.18
C ILE A 58 11.41 -3.60 14.06
N THR A 59 12.32 -4.55 14.22
CA THR A 59 13.39 -4.88 13.29
C THR A 59 13.08 -6.13 12.48
N SER A 60 13.81 -6.33 11.38
CA SER A 60 13.78 -7.56 10.58
C SER A 60 13.96 -8.83 11.43
N THR A 61 14.91 -8.81 12.36
CA THR A 61 15.17 -9.89 13.32
C THR A 61 13.99 -10.13 14.25
N SER A 62 13.48 -9.09 14.91
CA SER A 62 12.35 -9.23 15.84
C SER A 62 11.07 -9.71 15.14
N LEU A 63 10.80 -9.23 13.93
CA LEU A 63 9.63 -9.60 13.16
C LEU A 63 9.72 -11.05 12.65
N SER A 64 10.91 -11.45 12.19
CA SER A 64 11.15 -12.84 11.73
C SER A 64 11.12 -13.85 12.86
N ALA A 65 11.52 -13.45 14.07
CA ALA A 65 11.43 -14.27 15.28
C ALA A 65 10.00 -14.38 15.84
N THR A 66 9.13 -13.42 15.49
CA THR A 66 7.74 -13.41 15.96
C THR A 66 6.85 -14.19 15.01
N LYS A 67 6.08 -15.14 15.54
CA LYS A 67 5.09 -15.89 14.76
C LYS A 67 4.03 -14.93 14.17
N PRO A 68 3.73 -14.98 12.86
CA PRO A 68 2.60 -14.24 12.29
C PRO A 68 1.28 -14.67 12.91
N ASP A 69 0.41 -13.70 13.20
CA ASP A 69 -0.96 -13.97 13.66
C ASP A 69 -1.84 -14.52 12.52
N TYR A 70 -1.55 -14.09 11.30
CA TYR A 70 -2.21 -14.56 10.08
C TYR A 70 -1.16 -15.00 9.07
N VAL A 71 -1.37 -16.16 8.45
CA VAL A 71 -0.47 -16.72 7.44
C VAL A 71 -1.24 -17.51 6.39
N ASP A 72 -0.88 -17.33 5.13
CA ASP A 72 -1.18 -18.24 4.03
C ASP A 72 0.11 -18.55 3.26
N THR A 73 0.00 -19.12 2.05
CA THR A 73 1.16 -19.45 1.22
C THR A 73 1.93 -18.24 0.68
N GLU A 74 1.29 -17.07 0.58
CA GLU A 74 1.83 -15.86 -0.07
C GLU A 74 1.98 -14.67 0.89
N HIS A 75 1.32 -14.69 2.04
CA HIS A 75 1.12 -13.55 2.92
C HIS A 75 1.39 -13.91 4.37
N ARG A 76 1.92 -12.93 5.10
CA ARG A 76 2.06 -12.97 6.55
C ARG A 76 1.65 -11.62 7.11
N ALA A 77 0.88 -11.64 8.19
CA ALA A 77 0.51 -10.44 8.92
C ALA A 77 0.64 -10.66 10.42
N TRP A 78 1.05 -9.61 11.12
CA TRP A 78 1.18 -9.56 12.56
C TRP A 78 0.27 -8.45 13.07
N LYS A 79 -0.55 -8.73 14.08
CA LYS A 79 -1.27 -7.69 14.80
C LYS A 79 -0.27 -6.75 15.43
N ILE A 80 -0.52 -5.45 15.35
CA ILE A 80 0.36 -4.48 16.02
C ILE A 80 0.35 -4.72 17.53
N ALA A 81 -0.78 -5.14 18.11
CA ALA A 81 -0.88 -5.57 19.51
C ALA A 81 0.03 -6.76 19.89
N THR A 82 0.31 -7.67 18.95
CA THR A 82 1.23 -8.81 19.17
C THR A 82 2.68 -8.34 19.18
N LEU A 83 3.03 -7.36 18.33
CA LEU A 83 4.38 -6.81 18.25
C LEU A 83 4.67 -5.81 19.37
N VAL A 84 3.66 -5.04 19.77
CA VAL A 84 3.75 -4.02 20.81
C VAL A 84 2.52 -4.17 21.69
N ALA A 85 2.68 -4.79 22.87
CA ALA A 85 1.57 -5.09 23.79
C ALA A 85 0.76 -3.83 24.18
N ALA A 86 1.39 -2.66 24.16
CA ALA A 86 0.76 -1.38 24.39
C ALA A 86 -0.26 -1.00 23.29
N ALA A 87 -0.21 -1.56 22.08
CA ALA A 87 -1.24 -1.34 21.06
C ALA A 87 -2.50 -2.19 21.31
N SER A 88 -2.94 -2.29 22.56
CA SER A 88 -4.10 -3.10 22.96
C SER A 88 -5.43 -2.35 22.76
N SER A 89 -6.54 -2.99 23.12
CA SER A 89 -7.88 -2.41 22.95
C SER A 89 -7.99 -1.02 23.58
N GLY A 90 -8.51 -0.05 22.81
CA GLY A 90 -8.64 1.35 23.22
C GLY A 90 -7.44 2.24 22.86
N ALA A 91 -6.34 1.67 22.35
CA ALA A 91 -5.23 2.45 21.83
C ALA A 91 -5.50 2.95 20.40
N THR A 92 -4.90 4.10 20.05
CA THR A 92 -4.79 4.56 18.67
C THR A 92 -3.38 4.26 18.16
N VAL A 93 -3.29 3.62 16.99
CA VAL A 93 -2.03 3.37 16.29
C VAL A 93 -1.93 4.32 15.10
N GLU A 94 -0.94 5.19 15.11
CA GLU A 94 -0.54 5.99 13.95
C GLU A 94 0.67 5.38 13.27
N ALA A 95 0.54 5.01 12.00
CA ALA A 95 1.65 4.55 11.18
C ALA A 95 2.04 5.66 10.19
N SER A 96 3.33 5.95 10.06
CA SER A 96 3.82 6.98 9.15
C SER A 96 4.97 6.51 8.25
N SER A 97 5.03 7.14 7.08
CA SER A 97 6.07 6.95 6.07
C SER A 97 7.20 7.96 6.22
N PRO A 98 8.36 7.74 5.56
CA PRO A 98 9.46 8.72 5.54
C PRO A 98 9.04 10.11 5.03
N ASN A 99 8.02 10.16 4.17
CA ASN A 99 7.59 11.37 3.50
C ASN A 99 6.48 12.11 4.29
N GLY A 100 6.20 11.69 5.53
CA GLY A 100 5.20 12.33 6.39
C GLY A 100 3.75 11.93 6.11
N VAL A 101 3.50 10.96 5.22
CA VAL A 101 2.16 10.38 5.06
C VAL A 101 1.86 9.52 6.28
N SER A 102 0.74 9.75 6.97
CA SER A 102 0.32 8.93 8.11
C SER A 102 -1.13 8.45 8.00
N VAL A 103 -1.40 7.31 8.65
CA VAL A 103 -2.74 6.75 8.82
C VAL A 103 -2.91 6.38 10.28
N LYS A 104 -4.09 6.68 10.83
CA LYS A 104 -4.47 6.38 12.21
C LYS A 104 -5.52 5.27 12.24
N PHE A 105 -5.34 4.32 13.14
CA PHE A 105 -6.24 3.21 13.39
C PHE A 105 -6.62 3.20 14.87
N ALA A 106 -7.92 3.18 15.17
CA ALA A 106 -8.36 2.74 16.48
C ALA A 106 -8.13 1.23 16.61
N THR A 107 -7.95 0.74 17.84
CA THR A 107 -7.75 -0.70 18.10
C THR A 107 -8.88 -1.26 18.96
N PRO A 108 -9.76 -2.14 18.43
CA PRO A 108 -9.95 -2.40 17.01
C PRO A 108 -10.54 -1.16 16.29
N THR A 109 -10.58 -1.18 14.96
CA THR A 109 -11.27 -0.11 14.21
C THR A 109 -12.78 -0.16 14.47
N PRO A 110 -13.55 0.92 14.21
CA PRO A 110 -15.01 0.91 14.35
C PRO A 110 -15.70 -0.19 13.54
N GLU A 111 -15.10 -0.60 12.41
CA GLU A 111 -15.58 -1.67 11.53
C GLU A 111 -15.17 -3.07 12.02
N GLY A 112 -14.48 -3.17 13.17
CA GLY A 112 -13.99 -4.42 13.74
C GLY A 112 -12.73 -4.96 13.06
N LEU A 113 -12.02 -4.12 12.29
CA LEU A 113 -10.76 -4.49 11.66
C LEU A 113 -9.60 -4.34 12.65
N GLU A 114 -8.52 -5.05 12.38
CA GLU A 114 -7.32 -5.07 13.21
C GLU A 114 -6.18 -4.32 12.50
N PRO A 115 -5.50 -3.37 13.15
CA PRO A 115 -4.29 -2.80 12.60
C PRO A 115 -3.18 -3.86 12.63
N VAL A 116 -2.62 -4.13 11.46
CA VAL A 116 -1.58 -5.14 11.25
C VAL A 116 -0.37 -4.56 10.55
N LEU A 117 0.78 -5.15 10.86
CA LEU A 117 1.94 -5.12 9.99
C LEU A 117 1.82 -6.26 8.98
N PHE A 118 1.87 -5.97 7.69
CA PHE A 118 1.61 -6.93 6.61
C PHE A 118 2.81 -7.05 5.69
N LEU A 119 3.30 -8.28 5.49
CA LEU A 119 4.33 -8.60 4.50
C LEU A 119 3.67 -9.03 3.19
N THR A 120 3.81 -8.18 2.17
CA THR A 120 3.23 -8.45 0.85
C THR A 120 4.03 -9.49 0.09
N ARG A 121 3.39 -10.12 -0.91
CA ARG A 121 4.08 -11.04 -1.84
C ARG A 121 5.27 -10.44 -2.61
N ARG A 122 5.44 -9.12 -2.57
CA ARG A 122 6.57 -8.39 -3.18
C ARG A 122 7.73 -8.16 -2.21
N GLY A 123 7.61 -8.62 -0.96
CA GLY A 123 8.59 -8.36 0.08
C GLY A 123 8.48 -6.97 0.70
N GLU A 124 7.36 -6.27 0.51
CA GLU A 124 7.13 -4.97 1.14
C GLU A 124 6.44 -5.16 2.49
N VAL A 125 6.85 -4.38 3.48
CA VAL A 125 6.19 -4.31 4.79
C VAL A 125 5.34 -3.05 4.83
N ILE A 126 4.05 -3.23 5.05
CA ILE A 126 3.06 -2.15 5.09
C ILE A 126 2.29 -2.20 6.41
N VAL A 127 1.64 -1.09 6.77
CA VAL A 127 0.59 -1.09 7.81
C VAL A 127 -0.75 -0.93 7.15
N ALA A 128 -1.72 -1.76 7.53
CA ALA A 128 -3.08 -1.75 7.04
C ALA A 128 -4.07 -2.19 8.13
N ALA A 129 -5.35 -1.90 7.93
CA ALA A 129 -6.43 -2.57 8.64
C ALA A 129 -6.72 -3.91 7.96
N LEU A 130 -7.00 -4.96 8.73
CA LEU A 130 -7.26 -6.31 8.25
C LEU A 130 -8.54 -6.87 8.89
N ASP A 131 -9.37 -7.56 8.10
CA ASP A 131 -10.52 -8.29 8.64
C ASP A 131 -10.04 -9.63 9.22
N PRO A 132 -10.18 -9.88 10.52
CA PRO A 132 -9.75 -11.15 11.13
C PRO A 132 -10.51 -12.38 10.58
N LYS A 133 -11.71 -12.20 9.99
CA LYS A 133 -12.52 -13.30 9.44
C LYS A 133 -12.11 -13.67 8.02
N ASP A 134 -11.52 -12.74 7.28
CA ASP A 134 -10.98 -12.93 5.94
C ASP A 134 -9.68 -12.12 5.80
N PRO A 135 -8.55 -12.60 6.37
CA PRO A 135 -7.31 -11.84 6.46
C PRO A 135 -6.65 -11.60 5.09
N PHE A 136 -6.90 -12.48 4.12
CA PHE A 136 -6.28 -12.47 2.79
C PHE A 136 -7.33 -12.72 1.70
N PRO A 137 -8.27 -11.77 1.47
CA PRO A 137 -9.25 -11.91 0.41
C PRO A 137 -8.55 -12.04 -0.94
N ARG A 138 -9.14 -12.85 -1.84
CA ARG A 138 -8.58 -13.10 -3.18
C ARG A 138 -8.42 -11.84 -4.06
N TYR A 139 -8.93 -10.68 -3.64
CA TYR A 139 -8.89 -9.44 -4.41
C TYR A 139 -8.59 -8.24 -3.51
N HIS A 140 -7.41 -7.64 -3.69
CA HIS A 140 -6.94 -6.44 -2.98
C HIS A 140 -6.69 -5.23 -3.89
N GLY A 141 -7.18 -5.27 -5.14
CA GLY A 141 -6.90 -4.24 -6.13
C GLY A 141 -7.67 -2.94 -5.90
N GLN A 142 -7.16 -1.81 -6.42
CA GLN A 142 -8.01 -0.63 -6.63
C GLN A 142 -9.22 -1.07 -7.47
N GLY A 143 -10.40 -0.86 -6.92
CA GLY A 143 -11.67 -1.20 -7.55
C GLY A 143 -11.84 -0.44 -8.85
N SER A 144 -12.83 -0.86 -9.63
CA SER A 144 -13.23 -0.31 -10.95
C SER A 144 -12.69 -1.05 -12.17
N ARG A 145 -11.62 -1.86 -12.08
CA ARG A 145 -11.37 -2.88 -13.13
C ARG A 145 -12.31 -4.06 -12.87
N LEU A 146 -13.09 -4.43 -13.89
CA LEU A 146 -14.03 -5.57 -13.87
C LEU A 146 -15.26 -5.41 -12.95
N LYS A 147 -15.71 -4.18 -12.65
CA LYS A 147 -16.90 -3.89 -11.81
C LYS A 147 -16.85 -4.47 -10.39
N ARG A 148 -15.65 -4.73 -9.85
CA ARG A 148 -15.48 -5.18 -8.46
C ARG A 148 -15.17 -3.99 -7.55
N PRO A 149 -15.78 -3.93 -6.35
CA PRO A 149 -15.34 -3.01 -5.30
C PRO A 149 -13.85 -3.18 -5.04
N GLY A 150 -13.16 -2.07 -4.82
CA GLY A 150 -11.75 -2.07 -4.50
C GLY A 150 -11.50 -2.36 -3.05
N ASP A 151 -10.25 -2.66 -2.72
CA ASP A 151 -9.77 -2.51 -1.35
C ASP A 151 -9.68 -1.02 -1.02
N THR A 152 -10.65 -0.53 -0.25
CA THR A 152 -10.74 0.86 0.22
C THR A 152 -9.97 1.09 1.52
N MET A 153 -9.33 0.06 2.09
CA MET A 153 -8.70 0.18 3.39
C MET A 153 -7.44 1.05 3.29
N PRO A 154 -7.28 2.02 4.20
CA PRO A 154 -6.12 2.88 4.20
C PRO A 154 -4.88 2.06 4.58
N ARG A 155 -3.77 2.33 3.88
CA ARG A 155 -2.49 1.66 4.08
C ARG A 155 -1.33 2.62 3.93
N VAL A 156 -0.23 2.32 4.64
CA VAL A 156 1.01 3.09 4.56
C VAL A 156 2.16 2.18 4.13
N ALA A 157 2.88 2.61 3.10
CA ALA A 157 4.05 1.94 2.55
C ALA A 157 5.05 2.97 1.99
N PRO A 158 6.37 2.84 2.25
CA PRO A 158 6.94 2.06 3.36
C PRO A 158 6.54 2.67 4.71
N VAL A 159 6.51 1.86 5.76
CA VAL A 159 6.34 2.33 7.14
C VAL A 159 7.70 2.50 7.81
N THR A 160 7.90 3.60 8.53
CA THR A 160 9.12 3.86 9.31
C THR A 160 8.88 4.18 10.77
N ARG A 161 7.64 4.52 11.15
CA ARG A 161 7.28 4.79 12.54
C ARG A 161 5.87 4.30 12.87
N LEU A 162 5.73 3.78 14.10
CA LEU A 162 4.47 3.55 14.78
C LEU A 162 4.42 4.43 16.03
N SER A 163 3.34 5.21 16.19
CA SER A 163 3.04 5.92 17.42
C SER A 163 1.75 5.38 18.02
N ILE A 164 1.82 4.92 19.25
CA ILE A 164 0.71 4.33 19.99
C ILE A 164 0.32 5.29 21.10
N THR A 165 -0.95 5.65 21.18
CA THR A 165 -1.47 6.56 22.21
C THR A 165 -2.69 5.99 22.91
N HIS A 166 -2.71 6.10 24.25
CA HIS A 166 -3.82 5.73 25.11
C HIS A 166 -4.55 6.98 25.61
N GLY A 167 -5.84 7.10 25.33
CA GLY A 167 -6.63 8.29 25.65
C GLY A 167 -6.94 9.13 24.41
N ALA A 168 -8.09 9.79 24.44
CA ALA A 168 -8.68 10.49 23.29
C ALA A 168 -7.77 11.63 22.78
N PRO A 169 -7.83 11.95 21.46
CA PRO A 169 -7.32 13.23 20.97
C PRO A 169 -7.97 14.42 21.67
#